data_AF-V7B664-F1
#
_entry.id   AF-V7B664-F1
#
_cell.length_a   1.000
_cell.length_b   1.000
_cell.length_c   1.000
_cell.angle_alpha   90.00
_cell.angle_beta   90.00
_cell.angle_gamma   90.00
#
_symmetry.space_group_name_H-M   'P 1'
#
loop_
_entity.id
_entity.type
_entity.pdbx_description
1 polymer ?
#
loop_
_entity_poly.entity_id
_entity_poly.type
_entity_poly.pdbx_seq_one_letter_code
_entity_poly.pdbx_strand_id
1 'polypeptide(L)'
;MQLPTSCIKGDKIVLWIDEANYLAGLEDCKTHLHGWIILSKGMDLTKKLQPVWKALGPCKAIPLGKGFYVFEFASLEDMRWALGMGSLKLSPGFLRLFACTEDFVSATMKSTKTHT
;
A
#
# COMPACT_ATOMS: atom_id res chain seq x y z
N MET A 1 7.77 14.77 -4.79
CA MET A 1 8.47 13.89 -3.83
C MET A 1 9.87 13.61 -4.34
N GLN A 2 10.87 14.31 -3.81
CA GLN A 2 12.28 13.97 -4.02
C GLN A 2 12.63 12.90 -2.99
N LEU A 3 13.13 11.75 -3.45
CA LEU A 3 13.50 10.68 -2.52
C LEU A 3 14.71 11.14 -1.70
N PRO A 4 14.72 10.90 -0.37
CA PRO A 4 15.82 11.31 0.47
C PRO A 4 17.11 10.60 0.07
N THR A 5 18.25 11.26 0.23
CA THR A 5 19.55 10.66 -0.06
C THR A 5 19.86 9.62 1.01
N SER A 6 20.09 8.38 0.60
CA SER A 6 20.54 7.33 1.51
C SER A 6 22.00 7.53 1.90
N CYS A 7 22.32 7.28 3.16
CA CYS A 7 23.67 7.29 3.72
C CYS A 7 23.97 5.94 4.40
N ILE A 8 25.21 5.46 4.31
CA ILE A 8 25.63 4.23 4.97
C ILE A 8 26.20 4.60 6.35
N LYS A 9 25.64 4.04 7.43
CA LYS A 9 26.12 4.21 8.81
C LYS A 9 26.40 2.84 9.42
N GLY A 10 27.66 2.40 9.34
CA GLY A 10 28.05 1.02 9.66
C GLY A 10 27.41 0.04 8.66
N ASP A 11 26.85 -1.07 9.15
CA ASP A 11 26.12 -2.06 8.33
C ASP A 11 24.66 -1.65 8.00
N LYS A 12 24.26 -0.41 8.29
CA LYS A 12 22.88 0.07 8.10
C LYS A 12 22.81 1.13 7.00
N ILE A 13 21.80 1.01 6.15
CA ILE A 13 21.39 2.08 5.23
C ILE A 13 20.40 2.98 5.98
N VAL A 14 20.74 4.25 6.10
CA VAL A 14 19.94 5.27 6.79
C VAL A 14 19.50 6.31 5.76
N LEU A 15 18.23 6.68 5.77
CA LEU A 15 17.73 7.79 4.95
C LEU A 15 17.52 9.01 5.85
N TRP A 16 18.18 10.11 5.53
CA TRP A 16 17.92 11.38 6.20
C TRP A 16 16.70 12.02 5.57
N ILE A 17 15.59 11.98 6.29
CA ILE A 17 14.36 12.67 5.92
C ILE A 17 14.29 13.89 6.83
N ASP A 18 14.30 15.08 6.24
CA ASP A 18 14.03 16.30 6.99
C ASP A 18 12.60 16.27 7.55
N GLU A 19 12.40 16.86 8.73
CA GLU A 19 11.14 16.82 9.45
C GLU A 19 9.97 17.32 8.60
N ALA A 20 10.16 18.39 7.81
CA ALA A 20 9.09 18.91 6.95
C ALA A 20 8.70 17.90 5.86
N ASN A 21 9.67 17.16 5.30
CA ASN A 21 9.39 16.11 4.31
C ASN A 21 8.73 14.87 4.96
N TYR A 22 9.12 14.54 6.19
CA TYR A 22 8.49 13.47 6.96
C TYR A 22 7.01 13.79 7.24
N LEU A 23 6.75 14.98 7.78
CA LEU A 23 5.39 15.46 8.08
C LEU A 23 4.53 15.58 6.82
N ALA A 24 5.08 16.07 5.71
CA ALA A 24 4.37 16.12 4.43
C ALA A 24 4.00 14.72 3.93
N GLY A 25 4.89 13.73 4.04
CA GLY A 25 4.58 12.35 3.69
C GLY A 25 3.49 11.73 4.58
N LEU A 26 3.44 12.14 5.84
CA LEU A 26 2.41 11.75 6.80
C LEU A 26 1.03 12.31 6.42
N GLU A 27 0.98 13.59 6.04
CA GLU A 27 -0.22 14.25 5.53
C GLU A 27 -0.71 13.58 4.25
N ASP A 28 0.22 13.27 3.34
CA ASP A 28 -0.09 12.53 2.12
C ASP A 28 -0.65 11.15 2.47
N CYS A 29 -0.13 10.45 3.49
CA CYS A 29 -0.59 9.12 3.88
C CYS A 29 -2.07 9.03 4.31
N LYS A 30 -2.74 10.17 4.57
CA LYS A 30 -4.17 10.20 4.90
C LYS A 30 -5.07 9.59 3.83
N THR A 31 -4.66 9.65 2.56
CA THR A 31 -5.41 9.04 1.44
C THR A 31 -4.75 7.79 0.89
N HIS A 32 -3.79 7.21 1.62
CA HIS A 32 -3.08 6.01 1.18
C HIS A 32 -3.45 4.77 2.02
N LEU A 33 -3.55 3.62 1.35
CA LEU A 33 -3.63 2.31 1.98
C LEU A 33 -2.48 1.43 1.54
N HIS A 34 -1.95 0.65 2.48
CA HIS A 34 -1.08 -0.47 2.12
C HIS A 34 -1.95 -1.66 1.74
N GLY A 35 -1.58 -2.33 0.66
CA GLY A 35 -2.24 -3.54 0.21
C GLY A 35 -1.25 -4.69 0.05
N TRP A 36 -1.66 -5.87 0.48
CA TRP A 36 -0.98 -7.11 0.11
C TRP A 36 -1.86 -7.93 -0.81
N ILE A 37 -1.29 -8.32 -1.94
CA ILE A 37 -2.02 -8.97 -3.02
C ILE A 37 -1.34 -10.28 -3.36
N ILE A 38 -2.15 -11.33 -3.37
CA ILE A 38 -1.80 -12.64 -3.91
C ILE A 38 -2.58 -12.77 -5.22
N LEU A 39 -1.90 -12.61 -6.36
CA LEU A 39 -2.48 -12.80 -7.69
C LEU A 39 -1.89 -14.05 -8.35
N SER A 40 -2.67 -14.70 -9.21
CA SER A 40 -2.07 -15.59 -10.20
C SER A 40 -1.22 -14.79 -11.19
N LYS A 41 -0.11 -15.37 -11.65
CA LYS A 41 0.82 -14.74 -12.62
C LYS A 41 0.06 -14.19 -13.84
N GLY A 42 0.37 -12.96 -14.24
CA GLY A 42 -0.18 -12.32 -15.45
C GLY A 42 -1.53 -11.61 -15.30
N MET A 43 -2.06 -11.48 -14.08
CA MET A 43 -3.30 -10.73 -13.84
C MET A 43 -3.09 -9.20 -13.82
N ASP A 44 -3.97 -8.49 -14.52
CA ASP A 44 -4.10 -7.03 -14.47
C ASP A 44 -4.90 -6.63 -13.22
N LEU A 45 -4.21 -6.04 -12.25
CA LEU A 45 -4.79 -5.63 -10.97
C LEU A 45 -5.89 -4.58 -11.15
N THR A 46 -5.65 -3.60 -12.02
CA THR A 46 -6.58 -2.49 -12.27
C THR A 46 -7.92 -3.03 -12.79
N LYS A 47 -7.89 -3.96 -13.75
CA LYS A 47 -9.11 -4.60 -14.29
C LYS A 47 -9.88 -5.40 -13.25
N LYS A 48 -9.20 -5.96 -12.25
CA LYS A 48 -9.84 -6.76 -11.18
C LYS A 48 -10.44 -5.89 -10.09
N LEU A 49 -9.85 -4.73 -9.82
CA LEU A 49 -10.34 -3.79 -8.82
C LEU A 49 -11.43 -2.87 -9.36
N GLN A 50 -11.38 -2.49 -10.64
CA GLN A 50 -12.37 -1.62 -11.25
C GLN A 50 -13.83 -2.04 -11.02
N PRO A 51 -14.23 -3.34 -11.10
CA PRO A 51 -15.60 -3.74 -10.80
C PRO A 51 -15.98 -3.68 -9.32
N VAL A 52 -15.01 -3.79 -8.41
CA VAL A 52 -15.20 -3.70 -6.95
C VAL A 52 -15.26 -2.23 -6.50
N TRP A 53 -14.46 -1.38 -7.14
CA TRP A 53 -14.28 0.02 -6.80
C TRP A 53 -15.00 0.96 -7.77
N LYS A 54 -16.09 0.51 -8.40
CA LYS A 54 -16.83 1.31 -9.40
C LYS A 54 -17.32 2.67 -8.88
N ALA A 55 -17.62 2.73 -7.58
CA ALA A 55 -18.10 3.94 -6.92
C ALA A 55 -16.96 4.84 -6.42
N LEU A 56 -15.72 4.36 -6.45
CA LEU A 56 -14.58 5.13 -5.98
C LEU A 56 -14.07 6.07 -7.07
N GLY A 57 -13.54 7.21 -6.63
CA GLY A 57 -12.75 8.08 -7.49
C GLY A 57 -11.49 7.39 -8.03
N PRO A 58 -10.70 8.12 -8.86
CA PRO A 58 -9.43 7.62 -9.38
C PRO A 58 -8.52 7.11 -8.26
N CYS A 59 -7.92 5.93 -8.48
CA CYS A 59 -6.97 5.32 -7.56
C CYS A 59 -5.72 4.85 -8.32
N LYS A 60 -4.55 5.14 -7.77
CA LYS A 60 -3.27 4.62 -8.29
C LYS A 60 -2.81 3.46 -7.41
N ALA A 61 -2.34 2.39 -8.05
CA ALA A 61 -1.70 1.27 -7.38
C ALA A 61 -0.19 1.31 -7.67
N ILE A 62 0.61 1.56 -6.63
CA ILE A 62 2.07 1.71 -6.72
C ILE A 62 2.72 0.43 -6.17
N PRO A 63 3.47 -0.35 -6.97
CA PRO A 63 4.09 -1.58 -6.50
C PRO A 63 5.25 -1.31 -5.54
N LEU A 64 5.26 -1.99 -4.38
CA LEU A 64 6.36 -2.00 -3.41
C LEU A 64 7.22 -3.28 -3.48
N GLY A 65 6.79 -4.27 -4.27
CA GLY A 65 7.47 -5.57 -4.40
C GLY A 65 6.88 -6.66 -3.51
N LYS A 66 7.18 -7.94 -3.81
CA LYS A 66 6.68 -9.14 -3.09
C LYS A 66 5.15 -9.20 -2.91
N GLY A 67 4.40 -8.62 -3.85
CA GLY A 67 2.94 -8.54 -3.80
C GLY A 67 2.40 -7.40 -2.93
N PHE A 68 3.25 -6.52 -2.40
CA PHE A 68 2.82 -5.32 -1.70
C PHE A 68 2.63 -4.14 -2.65
N TYR A 69 1.61 -3.34 -2.36
CA TYR A 69 1.24 -2.13 -3.08
C TYR A 69 0.89 -1.01 -2.11
N VAL A 70 1.06 0.23 -2.55
CA VAL A 70 0.37 1.39 -1.98
C VAL A 70 -0.77 1.75 -2.91
N PHE A 71 -1.95 1.95 -2.36
CA PHE A 71 -3.11 2.48 -3.06
C PHE A 71 -3.30 3.94 -2.66
N GLU A 72 -3.14 4.85 -3.61
CA GLU A 72 -3.37 6.30 -3.46
C GLU A 72 -4.79 6.60 -3.96
N PHE A 73 -5.63 7.16 -3.09
CA PHE A 73 -7.01 7.55 -3.41
C PHE A 73 -7.12 9.06 -3.59
N ALA A 74 -8.01 9.49 -4.49
CA ALA A 74 -8.28 10.90 -4.73
C ALA A 74 -8.94 11.61 -3.52
N SER A 75 -9.62 10.86 -2.64
CA SER A 75 -10.29 11.41 -1.46
C SER A 75 -10.14 10.53 -0.23
N LEU A 76 -10.29 11.15 0.94
CA LEU A 76 -10.32 10.46 2.23
C LEU A 76 -11.55 9.55 2.36
N GLU A 77 -12.67 9.93 1.75
CA GLU A 77 -13.90 9.15 1.75
C GLU A 77 -13.73 7.85 0.96
N ASP A 78 -13.15 7.93 -0.24
CA ASP A 78 -12.83 6.76 -1.07
C ASP A 78 -11.87 5.82 -0.33
N MET A 79 -10.84 6.38 0.31
CA MET A 79 -9.90 5.63 1.13
C MET A 79 -10.62 4.89 2.26
N ARG A 80 -11.47 5.56 3.04
CA ARG A 80 -12.21 4.96 4.15
C ARG A 80 -13.16 3.87 3.69
N TRP A 81 -13.81 4.05 2.55
CA TRP A 81 -14.67 3.03 1.95
C TRP A 81 -13.85 1.81 1.51
N ALA A 82 -12.70 2.05 0.87
CA ALA A 82 -11.74 1.01 0.51
C ALA A 82 -11.26 0.22 1.73
N LEU A 83 -10.88 0.91 2.81
CA LEU A 83 -10.45 0.31 4.07
C LEU A 83 -11.56 -0.51 4.73
N GLY A 84 -12.80 0.00 4.70
CA GLY A 84 -13.97 -0.67 5.27
C GLY A 84 -14.29 -2.02 4.61
N MET A 85 -13.94 -2.20 3.33
CA MET A 85 -14.02 -3.51 2.69
C MET A 85 -13.00 -4.51 3.24
N GLY A 86 -11.85 -4.02 3.72
CA GLY A 86 -10.77 -4.76 4.35
C GLY A 86 -10.09 -5.79 3.44
N SER A 87 -10.80 -6.87 3.13
CA SER A 87 -10.31 -8.04 2.40
C SER A 87 -11.20 -8.36 1.21
N LEU A 88 -10.59 -8.42 0.02
CA LEU A 88 -11.28 -8.58 -1.26
C LEU A 88 -10.84 -9.87 -1.94
N LYS A 89 -11.80 -10.73 -2.28
CA LYS A 89 -11.53 -11.94 -3.07
C LYS A 89 -11.41 -11.55 -4.54
N LEU A 90 -10.23 -11.76 -5.12
CA LEU A 90 -9.93 -11.43 -6.51
C LEU A 90 -9.76 -12.72 -7.30
N SER A 91 -10.81 -13.52 -7.52
CA SER A 91 -10.66 -14.85 -8.14
C SER A 91 -9.92 -14.79 -9.50
N PRO A 92 -8.79 -15.52 -9.69
CA PRO A 92 -7.98 -16.22 -8.67
C PRO A 92 -7.06 -15.25 -7.89
N GLY A 93 -7.17 -15.23 -6.56
CA GLY A 93 -6.38 -14.34 -5.72
C GLY A 93 -7.15 -13.62 -4.61
N PHE A 94 -6.43 -12.77 -3.89
CA PHE A 94 -6.92 -12.05 -2.72
C PHE A 94 -6.14 -10.75 -2.51
N LEU A 95 -6.85 -9.70 -2.10
CA LEU A 95 -6.30 -8.41 -1.67
C LEU A 95 -6.67 -8.19 -0.21
N ARG A 96 -5.69 -7.80 0.61
CA ARG A 96 -5.90 -7.28 1.96
C ARG A 96 -5.39 -5.86 2.05
N LEU A 97 -6.22 -4.96 2.56
CA LEU A 97 -5.88 -3.55 2.77
C LEU A 97 -5.61 -3.28 4.26
N PHE A 98 -4.71 -2.34 4.49
CA PHE A 98 -4.29 -1.87 5.80
C PHE A 98 -4.16 -0.34 5.76
N ALA A 99 -4.52 0.33 6.85
CA ALA A 99 -4.27 1.76 6.98
C ALA A 99 -2.78 2.07 6.80
N CYS A 100 -2.45 3.19 6.15
CA CYS A 100 -1.09 3.73 6.28
C CYS A 100 -0.86 4.12 7.74
N THR A 101 0.08 3.44 8.40
CA THR A 101 0.53 3.77 9.75
C THR A 101 1.92 4.36 9.67
N GLU A 102 2.23 5.34 10.53
CA GLU A 102 3.51 6.06 10.56
C GLU A 102 4.73 5.11 10.53
N ASP A 103 4.65 3.96 11.21
CA ASP A 103 5.73 2.99 11.32
C ASP A 103 5.58 1.76 10.39
N PHE A 104 5.01 1.92 9.19
CA PHE A 104 4.83 0.77 8.30
C PHE A 104 6.18 0.19 7.83
N VAL A 105 6.56 -0.95 8.42
CA VAL A 105 7.74 -1.73 8.02
C VAL A 105 7.29 -2.99 7.29
N SER A 106 7.47 -3.03 5.97
CA SER A 106 7.11 -4.18 5.13
C SER A 106 7.82 -5.48 5.53
N ALA A 107 8.99 -5.39 6.18
CA ALA A 107 9.76 -6.53 6.68
C ALA A 107 9.11 -7.22 7.91
N THR A 108 8.26 -6.53 8.66
CA THR A 108 7.63 -7.06 9.88
C THR A 108 6.31 -7.76 9.59
N MET A 109 5.72 -7.55 8.40
CA MET A 109 4.46 -8.17 8.00
C MET A 109 4.69 -9.65 7.64
N LYS A 110 4.58 -10.53 8.64
CA LYS A 110 4.68 -11.98 8.47
C LYS A 110 3.45 -12.50 7.74
N SER A 111 3.66 -13.18 6.61
CA SER A 111 2.64 -14.00 5.96
C SER A 111 2.25 -15.12 6.91
N THR A 112 1.05 -15.08 7.50
CA THR A 112 0.46 -16.25 8.15
C THR A 112 0.04 -17.21 7.05
N LYS A 113 0.89 -18.18 6.74
CA LYS A 113 0.47 -19.38 6.03
C LYS A 113 -0.41 -20.17 6.99
N THR A 114 -1.72 -20.11 6.84
CA THR A 114 -2.60 -21.14 7.40
C THR A 114 -2.36 -22.40 6.57
N HIS A 115 -1.53 -23.29 7.10
CA HIS A 115 -1.41 -24.65 6.62
C HIS A 115 -2.63 -25.40 7.17
N THR A 116 -3.55 -25.79 6.30
CA THR A 116 -4.51 -26.86 6.61
C THR A 116 -3.85 -28.19 6.31
#